data_AF-A0A5C1AZT5-F1
#
_entry.id   AF-A0A5C1AZT5-F1
#
_cell.length_a   1.000
_cell.length_b   1.000
_cell.length_c   1.000
_cell.angle_alpha   90.00
_cell.angle_beta   90.00
_cell.angle_gamma   90.00
#
_symmetry.space_group_name_H-M   'P 1'
#
loop_
_entity.id
_entity.type
_entity.pdbx_description
1 polymer ?
#
loop_
_entity_poly.entity_id
_entity_poly.type
_entity_poly.pdbx_seq_one_letter_code
_entity_poly.pdbx_strand_id
1 'polypeptide(L)'
;MDMRKLVGENFARLRKERGLSQEQVEERSGFSQWYISSLERGRRNPTIISLYELANSIGVRVADLIADEGASSEGDSTVPGTAQASHASQKAKGG
;
A
#
# COMPACT_ATOMS: atom_id res chain seq x y z
N MET A 1 -15.73 -12.83 5.45
CA MET A 1 -14.56 -12.01 5.84
C MET A 1 -15.02 -10.55 5.94
N ASP A 2 -14.66 -9.79 6.98
CA ASP A 2 -14.96 -8.34 7.01
C ASP A 2 -13.90 -7.61 6.17
N MET A 3 -14.31 -6.96 5.09
CA MET A 3 -13.42 -6.26 4.16
C MET A 3 -12.55 -5.21 4.87
N ARG A 4 -13.08 -4.54 5.91
CA ARG A 4 -12.32 -3.53 6.66
C ARG A 4 -11.18 -4.18 7.45
N LYS A 5 -11.43 -5.38 7.97
CA LYS A 5 -10.43 -6.15 8.72
C LYS A 5 -9.33 -6.66 7.78
N LEU A 6 -9.70 -7.19 6.61
CA LEU A 6 -8.75 -7.59 5.57
C LEU A 6 -7.82 -6.43 5.19
N VAL A 7 -8.40 -5.28 4.83
CA VAL A 7 -7.64 -4.08 4.49
C VAL A 7 -6.73 -3.62 5.62
N GLY A 8 -7.24 -3.60 6.85
CA GLY A 8 -6.47 -3.20 8.03
C GLY A 8 -5.28 -4.12 8.30
N GLU A 9 -5.48 -5.43 8.19
CA GLU A 9 -4.44 -6.44 8.40
C GLU A 9 -3.37 -6.38 7.31
N ASN A 10 -3.79 -6.26 6.03
CA ASN A 10 -2.87 -6.08 4.91
C ASN A 10 -2.05 -4.80 5.04
N PHE A 11 -2.69 -3.67 5.40
CA PHE A 11 -1.98 -2.42 5.62
C PHE A 11 -0.95 -2.54 6.75
N ALA A 12 -1.33 -3.14 7.88
CA ALA A 12 -0.44 -3.34 9.02
C ALA A 12 0.76 -4.23 8.66
N ARG A 13 0.53 -5.31 7.90
CA ARG A 13 1.57 -6.22 7.43
C ARG A 13 2.55 -5.50 6.50
N LEU A 14 2.04 -4.89 5.42
CA LEU A 14 2.87 -4.21 4.42
C LEU A 14 3.63 -3.03 5.02
N ARG A 15 3.02 -2.24 5.92
CA ARG A 15 3.73 -1.17 6.63
C ARG A 15 4.92 -1.69 7.41
N LYS A 16 4.77 -2.81 8.13
CA LYS A 16 5.85 -3.43 8.91
C LYS A 16 6.95 -4.00 8.02
N GLU A 17 6.60 -4.62 6.89
CA GLU A 17 7.58 -5.10 5.89
C GLU A 17 8.42 -3.95 5.31
N ARG A 18 7.84 -2.74 5.22
CA ARG A 18 8.53 -1.51 4.83
C ARG A 18 9.33 -0.86 5.96
N GLY A 19 9.32 -1.43 7.17
CA GLY A 19 10.04 -0.91 8.33
C GLY A 19 9.50 0.41 8.87
N LEU A 20 8.23 0.73 8.61
CA LEU A 20 7.63 2.02 8.98
C LEU A 20 6.85 1.92 10.29
N SER A 21 6.99 2.91 11.18
CA SER A 21 6.09 3.13 12.32
C SER A 21 4.78 3.78 11.86
N GLN A 22 3.75 3.80 12.72
CA GLN A 22 2.51 4.53 12.42
C GLN A 22 2.75 6.05 12.36
N GLU A 23 3.64 6.58 13.20
CA GLU A 23 4.09 7.98 13.18
C GLU A 23 4.74 8.36 11.85
N GLN A 24 5.63 7.51 11.33
CA GLN A 24 6.25 7.74 10.03
C GLN A 24 5.24 7.71 8.88
N VAL A 25 4.17 6.93 8.99
CA VAL A 25 3.08 6.96 7.99
C VAL A 25 2.25 8.23 8.13
N GLU A 26 2.02 8.72 9.35
CA GLU A 26 1.36 10.00 9.59
C GLU A 26 2.13 11.15 8.93
N GLU A 27 3.44 11.22 9.14
CA GLU A 27 4.31 12.21 8.50
C GLU A 27 4.26 12.16 6.97
N ARG A 28 4.11 10.96 6.38
CA ARG A 28 4.11 10.76 4.92
C ARG A 28 2.74 10.97 4.26
N SER A 29 1.67 10.68 4.98
CA SER A 29 0.32 10.57 4.42
C SER A 29 -0.65 11.65 4.92
N GLY A 30 -0.33 12.31 6.03
CA GLY A 30 -1.23 13.24 6.71
C GLY A 30 -2.36 12.56 7.50
N PHE A 31 -2.47 11.23 7.48
CA PHE A 31 -3.43 10.50 8.31
C PHE A 31 -2.88 10.35 9.73
N SER A 32 -3.64 10.74 10.73
CA SER A 32 -3.17 10.65 12.12
C SER A 32 -2.84 9.22 12.54
N GLN A 33 -1.89 9.06 13.48
CA GLN A 33 -1.60 7.78 14.11
C GLN A 33 -2.85 7.08 14.64
N TRP A 34 -3.81 7.83 15.20
CA TRP A 34 -5.10 7.26 15.61
C TRP A 34 -5.88 6.67 14.45
N TYR A 35 -5.96 7.37 13.31
CA TYR A 35 -6.64 6.87 12.12
C TYR A 35 -5.97 5.59 11.63
N ILE A 36 -4.64 5.59 11.53
CA ILE A 36 -3.85 4.42 11.09
C ILE A 36 -4.08 3.24 12.05
N SER A 37 -3.97 3.47 13.35
CA SER A 37 -4.20 2.47 14.40
C SER A 37 -5.63 1.90 14.37
N SER A 38 -6.62 2.73 14.04
CA SER A 38 -8.02 2.35 13.88
C SER A 38 -8.27 1.56 12.60
N LEU A 39 -7.63 1.96 11.49
CA LEU A 39 -7.63 1.26 10.21
C LEU A 39 -7.06 -0.14 10.35
N GLU A 40 -5.88 -0.27 10.96
CA GLU A 40 -5.19 -1.56 11.17
C GLU A 40 -6.01 -2.56 11.99
N ARG A 41 -6.95 -2.06 12.81
CA ARG A 41 -7.88 -2.89 13.59
C ARG A 41 -9.22 -3.14 12.89
N GLY A 42 -9.37 -2.75 11.63
CA GLY A 42 -10.60 -2.88 10.85
C GLY A 42 -11.76 -2.00 11.35
N ARG A 43 -11.46 -0.93 12.09
CA ARG A 43 -12.47 -0.02 12.68
C ARG A 43 -12.80 1.17 11.77
N ARG A 44 -12.16 1.27 10.59
CA ARG A 44 -12.39 2.31 9.59
C ARG A 44 -12.97 1.70 8.32
N ASN A 45 -13.78 2.50 7.63
CA ASN A 45 -14.19 2.26 6.25
C ASN A 45 -13.53 3.36 5.39
N PRO A 46 -12.26 3.18 4.96
CA PRO A 46 -11.58 4.18 4.17
C PRO A 46 -12.27 4.35 2.82
N THR A 47 -12.27 5.57 2.28
CA THR A 47 -12.69 5.78 0.90
C THR A 47 -11.64 5.21 -0.05
N ILE A 48 -12.00 5.05 -1.33
CA ILE A 48 -11.04 4.63 -2.35
C ILE A 48 -9.85 5.58 -2.48
N ILE A 49 -10.06 6.88 -2.27
CA ILE A 49 -9.01 7.90 -2.29
C ILE A 49 -8.07 7.73 -1.10
N SER A 50 -8.61 7.53 0.11
CA SER A 50 -7.79 7.26 1.30
C SER A 50 -6.97 5.99 1.14
N LEU A 51 -7.53 4.93 0.54
CA LEU A 51 -6.77 3.71 0.23
C LEU A 51 -5.61 3.97 -0.71
N TYR A 52 -5.82 4.77 -1.76
CA TYR A 52 -4.77 5.15 -2.69
C TYR A 52 -3.64 5.95 -2.02
N GLU A 53 -3.99 6.96 -1.21
CA GLU A 53 -3.02 7.77 -0.48
C GLU A 53 -2.22 6.94 0.52
N LEU A 54 -2.88 6.08 1.28
CA LEU A 54 -2.25 5.17 2.23
C LEU A 54 -1.32 4.17 1.53
N ALA A 55 -1.75 3.56 0.42
CA ALA A 55 -0.91 2.66 -0.36
C ALA A 55 0.35 3.37 -0.88
N ASN A 56 0.20 4.58 -1.42
CA ASN A 56 1.32 5.40 -1.88
C ASN A 56 2.29 5.76 -0.75
N SER A 57 1.77 6.08 0.43
CA SER A 57 2.59 6.47 1.59
C SER A 57 3.57 5.37 2.05
N ILE A 58 3.25 4.11 1.78
CA ILE A 58 4.07 2.93 2.10
C ILE A 58 4.66 2.27 0.84
N GLY A 59 4.46 2.85 -0.35
CA GLY A 59 5.02 2.36 -1.61
C GLY A 59 4.49 0.99 -2.05
N VAL A 60 3.17 0.77 -1.98
CA VAL A 60 2.50 -0.45 -2.47
C VAL A 60 1.34 -0.09 -3.39
N ARG A 61 0.76 -1.08 -4.08
CA ARG A 61 -0.44 -0.89 -4.90
C ARG A 61 -1.68 -1.02 -4.02
N VAL A 62 -2.76 -0.34 -4.40
CA VAL A 62 -4.07 -0.51 -3.73
C VAL A 62 -4.55 -1.96 -3.76
N ALA A 63 -4.26 -2.69 -4.84
CA ALA A 63 -4.56 -4.12 -4.98
C ALA A 63 -3.94 -4.96 -3.86
N ASP A 64 -2.75 -4.59 -3.38
CA ASP A 64 -2.06 -5.30 -2.31
C ASP A 64 -2.77 -5.12 -0.95
N LEU A 65 -3.55 -4.04 -0.79
CA LEU A 65 -4.35 -3.81 0.42
C LEU A 65 -5.64 -4.63 0.46
N ILE A 66 -6.18 -5.02 -0.70
CA ILE A 66 -7.46 -5.75 -0.82
C ILE A 66 -7.27 -7.23 -1.19
N ALA A 67 -6.03 -7.67 -1.39
CA ALA A 67 -5.71 -9.05 -1.73
C ALA A 67 -6.11 -10.00 -0.59
N ASP A 68 -6.88 -11.03 -0.93
CA ASP A 68 -7.19 -12.15 -0.03
C ASP A 68 -6.29 -13.34 -0.41
N GLU A 69 -5.21 -13.53 0.36
CA GLU A 69 -4.26 -14.64 0.18
C GLU A 69 -4.89 -16.02 0.49
N GLY A 70 -6.11 -16.07 1.05
CA GLY A 70 -6.88 -17.30 1.25
C GLY A 70 -7.74 -17.72 0.05
N ALA A 71 -7.90 -16.85 -0.95
CA ALA A 71 -8.75 -17.10 -2.13
C ALA A 71 -7.99 -17.76 -3.30
N SER A 72 -6.68 -17.97 -3.18
CA SER A 72 -5.84 -18.55 -4.24
C SER A 72 -5.91 -20.07 -4.28
N SER A 73 -7.10 -20.62 -4.61
CA SER A 73 -7.19 -21.99 -5.14
C SER A 73 -7.94 -22.14 -6.45
N GLU A 74 -8.51 -21.10 -7.07
CA GLU A 74 -9.13 -21.24 -8.40
C GLU A 74 -8.93 -19.99 -9.28
N GLY A 75 -8.15 -20.14 -10.36
CA GLY A 75 -8.19 -19.25 -11.52
C GLY A 75 -6.96 -18.37 -11.78
N ASP A 76 -5.97 -18.94 -12.46
CA ASP A 76 -4.91 -18.23 -13.18
C ASP A 76 -5.47 -17.25 -14.23
N SER A 77 -4.97 -16.00 -14.26
CA SER A 77 -4.64 -15.27 -15.50
C SER A 77 -3.90 -13.95 -15.18
N THR A 78 -2.57 -14.01 -15.24
CA THR A 78 -1.64 -12.99 -15.75
C THR A 78 -1.96 -11.50 -15.57
N VAL A 79 -1.16 -10.80 -14.76
CA VAL A 79 -0.72 -9.42 -15.09
C VAL A 79 0.82 -9.38 -15.13
N PRO A 80 1.43 -9.33 -16.32
CA PRO A 80 2.88 -9.20 -16.44
C PRO A 80 3.30 -7.74 -16.19
N GLY A 81 4.26 -7.55 -15.28
CA GLY A 81 5.26 -6.49 -15.33
C GLY A 81 4.79 -5.04 -15.24
N THR A 82 5.01 -4.41 -14.08
CA THR A 82 5.49 -3.02 -14.08
C THR A 82 6.98 -3.05 -13.76
N ALA A 83 7.76 -3.25 -14.82
CA ALA A 83 9.19 -3.00 -14.81
C ALA A 83 9.46 -1.56 -14.34
N GLN A 84 10.51 -1.42 -13.54
CA GLN A 84 11.05 -0.15 -13.08
C GLN A 84 11.42 0.71 -14.29
N ALA A 85 10.79 1.88 -14.42
CA ALA A 85 11.29 2.94 -15.30
C ALA A 85 12.22 3.85 -14.50
N SER A 86 13.47 3.41 -14.34
CA SER A 86 14.60 4.29 -14.01
C SER A 86 15.33 4.61 -15.32
N HIS A 87 14.87 5.63 -16.04
CA HIS A 87 15.67 6.26 -17.09
C HIS A 87 16.26 7.56 -16.59
N ALA A 88 17.58 7.50 -16.41
CA ALA A 88 18.47 8.60 -16.08
C ALA A 88 18.37 9.73 -17.11
N SER A 89 18.28 10.97 -16.63
CA SER A 89 18.42 12.16 -17.46
C SER A 89 19.82 12.75 -17.31
N GLN A 90 20.58 12.62 -18.40
CA GLN A 90 21.46 13.64 -19.00
C GLN A 90 22.68 14.14 -18.22
N LYS A 91 23.87 13.71 -18.68
CA LYS A 91 25.02 14.59 -18.86
C LYS A 91 25.92 14.09 -19.98
N ALA A 92 25.81 14.68 -21.16
CA ALA A 92 26.85 14.61 -22.19
C ALA A 92 27.18 16.04 -22.61
N LYS A 93 28.38 16.46 -22.19
CA LYS A 93 29.08 17.69 -22.54
C LYS A 93 30.27 17.22 -23.38
N GLY A 94 30.47 17.77 -24.57
CA GLY A 94 31.71 17.59 -25.33
C GLY A 94 31.48 17.28 -26.81
N GLY A 95 31.89 18.22 -27.66
CA GLY A 95 31.83 18.18 -29.12
C GLY A 95 31.86 19.60 -29.66
#